data_AF-G0NL72-F1
#
_entry.id   AF-G0NL72-F1
#
_cell.length_a   1.000
_cell.length_b   1.000
_cell.length_c   1.000
_cell.angle_alpha   90.00
_cell.angle_beta   90.00
_cell.angle_gamma   90.00
#
_symmetry.space_group_name_H-M   'P 1'
#
loop_
_entity.id
_entity.type
_entity.pdbx_description
1 polymer ?
#
loop_
_entity_poly.entity_id
_entity_poly.type
_entity_poly.pdbx_seq_one_letter_code
_entity_poly.pdbx_strand_id
1 'polypeptide(L)'
;MSFLNHADWASIAAGAAYGSGYGGGLASASTATLQNGQSPDRWTPKALWTEFETWYRRLQVMWHPKNDENNEDEEFTSMIIEKIEENKIIAMVTLKLQMGLSEQVLNWNFRVSAVRDPEDPKPEWYIGTLDVPCNLDYNYKDESFAAIRDVIGTAFVEELVALPDPTLWYSTIQFANQFMKHGTRTFEYCDHRKTTANVTAFEYFVFQRNVLHIKKFTKYWIDHREIKKPAPDTATVSFRTISIGVRGEKKTEYENFWKFDIRWDEMEQFYYVEEMIITCHHKQIDGKYEKGIEYIDIDYGYGG
;
A
#
# COMPACT_ATOMS: atom_id res chain seq x y z
N MET A 1 -12.28 -7.98 -41.50
CA MET A 1 -12.98 -7.82 -40.22
C MET A 1 -12.73 -9.08 -39.41
N SER A 2 -11.81 -8.99 -38.46
CA SER A 2 -11.64 -9.97 -37.39
C SER A 2 -11.50 -9.11 -36.15
N PHE A 3 -12.54 -9.09 -35.33
CA PHE A 3 -12.53 -8.38 -34.06
C PHE A 3 -11.56 -9.12 -33.12
N LEU A 4 -10.80 -8.35 -32.34
CA LEU A 4 -9.97 -8.87 -31.25
C LEU A 4 -10.83 -9.77 -30.35
N ASN A 5 -10.33 -10.95 -30.00
CA ASN A 5 -11.04 -11.89 -29.13
C ASN A 5 -10.97 -11.38 -27.68
N HIS A 6 -11.93 -11.76 -26.83
CA HIS A 6 -11.97 -11.47 -25.40
C HIS A 6 -10.65 -11.77 -24.67
N ALA A 7 -9.87 -12.76 -25.12
CA ALA A 7 -8.56 -13.09 -24.55
C ALA A 7 -7.49 -11.98 -24.74
N ASP A 8 -7.57 -11.23 -25.84
CA ASP A 8 -6.64 -10.12 -26.12
C ASP A 8 -6.96 -8.92 -25.22
N TRP A 9 -8.24 -8.68 -24.98
CA TRP A 9 -8.72 -7.66 -24.03
C TRP A 9 -8.40 -8.02 -22.57
N ALA A 10 -8.56 -9.29 -22.21
CA ALA A 10 -8.18 -9.79 -20.89
C ALA A 10 -6.67 -9.65 -20.62
N SER A 11 -5.82 -9.73 -21.65
CA SER A 11 -4.36 -9.58 -21.49
C SER A 11 -3.95 -8.10 -21.29
N ILE A 12 -4.62 -7.17 -21.95
CA ILE A 12 -4.42 -5.72 -21.77
C ILE A 12 -4.96 -5.27 -20.39
N ALA A 13 -6.12 -5.80 -19.98
CA ALA A 13 -6.69 -5.55 -18.66
C ALA A 13 -5.90 -6.24 -17.54
N ALA A 14 -5.43 -7.48 -17.73
CA ALA A 14 -4.63 -8.22 -16.74
C ALA A 14 -3.21 -7.67 -16.58
N GLY A 15 -2.61 -7.11 -17.63
CA GLY A 15 -1.37 -6.33 -17.50
C GLY A 15 -1.53 -5.08 -16.63
N ALA A 16 -2.75 -4.56 -16.51
CA ALA A 16 -3.12 -3.43 -15.66
C ALA A 16 -3.81 -3.83 -14.33
N ALA A 17 -4.20 -5.10 -14.15
CA ALA A 17 -4.99 -5.56 -13.00
C ALA A 17 -4.36 -6.72 -12.19
N TYR A 18 -3.38 -7.46 -12.74
CA TYR A 18 -2.75 -8.60 -12.07
C TYR A 18 -1.22 -8.49 -12.08
N GLY A 19 -0.69 -7.71 -11.13
CA GLY A 19 0.66 -7.91 -10.63
C GLY A 19 0.66 -9.10 -9.66
N SER A 20 1.10 -10.26 -10.14
CA SER A 20 1.19 -11.53 -9.40
C SER A 20 1.63 -11.38 -7.94
N GLY A 21 0.88 -12.06 -7.07
CA GLY A 21 1.20 -12.22 -5.65
C GLY A 21 2.56 -12.87 -5.39
N TYR A 22 3.00 -12.63 -4.16
CA TYR A 22 4.23 -13.12 -3.53
C TYR A 22 4.41 -14.65 -3.64
N GLY A 23 5.62 -15.06 -4.05
CA GLY A 23 6.15 -16.41 -3.88
C GLY A 23 7.68 -16.32 -3.82
N GLY A 24 8.26 -16.66 -2.67
CA GLY A 24 9.60 -16.25 -2.25
C GLY A 24 10.81 -16.83 -2.99
N GLY A 25 11.97 -16.20 -2.74
CA GLY A 25 13.27 -16.70 -3.16
C GLY A 25 14.38 -15.64 -3.11
N LEU A 26 15.00 -15.47 -1.93
CA LEU A 26 16.31 -14.83 -1.81
C LEU A 26 17.36 -15.67 -2.56
N ALA A 27 17.94 -15.18 -3.66
CA ALA A 27 19.32 -15.52 -4.06
C ALA A 27 19.86 -14.60 -5.17
N SER A 28 20.96 -13.91 -4.79
CA SER A 28 22.14 -13.54 -5.58
C SER A 28 22.00 -12.82 -6.93
N ALA A 29 22.51 -11.60 -6.92
CA ALA A 29 23.13 -10.96 -8.07
C ALA A 29 24.18 -11.87 -8.74
N SER A 30 24.07 -12.04 -10.06
CA SER A 30 25.22 -12.27 -10.93
C SER A 30 24.91 -11.94 -12.40
N THR A 31 25.59 -10.92 -12.89
CA THR A 31 26.18 -10.78 -14.24
C THR A 31 25.28 -10.99 -15.46
N ALA A 32 24.75 -9.88 -15.98
CA ALA A 32 24.50 -9.73 -17.41
C ALA A 32 25.81 -9.31 -18.11
N THR A 33 26.41 -10.25 -18.85
CA THR A 33 27.52 -9.98 -19.76
C THR A 33 26.97 -9.28 -21.01
N LEU A 34 27.52 -8.11 -21.30
CA LEU A 34 27.38 -7.38 -22.56
C LEU A 34 27.76 -8.26 -23.75
N GLN A 35 26.97 -8.22 -24.84
CA GLN A 35 27.54 -8.19 -26.18
C GLN A 35 26.66 -7.39 -27.15
N ASN A 36 27.36 -6.49 -27.84
CA ASN A 36 26.88 -5.38 -28.65
C ASN A 36 26.16 -5.82 -29.93
N GLY A 37 25.06 -5.14 -30.22
CA GLY A 37 24.58 -4.86 -31.57
C GLY A 37 24.01 -3.43 -31.55
N GLN A 38 24.83 -2.45 -31.92
CA GLN A 38 24.44 -1.05 -31.97
C GLN A 38 23.38 -0.84 -33.06
N SER A 39 22.26 -0.21 -32.67
CA SER A 39 21.59 0.78 -33.50
C SER A 39 21.54 2.08 -32.69
N PRO A 40 22.09 3.21 -33.19
CA PRO A 40 22.10 4.46 -32.46
C PRO A 40 20.72 5.12 -32.54
N ASP A 41 20.34 5.78 -31.45
CA ASP A 41 19.16 6.66 -31.33
C ASP A 41 17.79 6.01 -31.12
N ARG A 42 17.68 5.11 -30.13
CA ARG A 42 16.39 4.90 -29.44
C ARG A 42 16.28 5.92 -28.31
N TRP A 43 15.50 6.97 -28.53
CA TRP A 43 15.05 7.89 -27.48
C TRP A 43 14.60 7.07 -26.27
N THR A 44 15.24 7.26 -25.10
CA THR A 44 14.95 6.44 -23.91
C THR A 44 13.88 7.12 -23.06
N PRO A 45 12.69 6.50 -22.85
CA PRO A 45 11.68 6.97 -21.91
C PRO A 45 11.94 6.45 -20.48
N LYS A 46 13.21 6.25 -20.08
CA LYS A 46 13.53 5.67 -18.77
C LYS A 46 13.02 6.52 -17.60
N ALA A 47 13.10 7.84 -17.71
CA ALA A 47 12.61 8.76 -16.68
C ALA A 47 11.07 8.67 -16.55
N LEU A 48 10.35 8.69 -17.67
CA LEU A 48 8.88 8.63 -17.70
C LEU A 48 8.35 7.28 -17.20
N TRP A 49 9.07 6.18 -17.48
CA TRP A 49 8.69 4.85 -17.03
C TRP A 49 8.86 4.68 -15.52
N THR A 50 9.95 5.16 -14.93
CA THR A 50 10.17 5.08 -13.48
C THR A 50 9.18 5.96 -12.69
N GLU A 51 8.82 7.13 -13.22
CA GLU A 51 7.77 7.98 -12.66
C GLU A 51 6.41 7.27 -12.68
N PHE A 52 6.06 6.66 -13.82
CA PHE A 52 4.84 5.85 -13.95
C PHE A 52 4.83 4.65 -13.00
N GLU A 53 5.91 3.87 -12.92
CA GLU A 53 6.01 2.72 -12.01
C GLU A 53 5.82 3.14 -10.55
N THR A 54 6.39 4.28 -10.17
CA THR A 54 6.27 4.79 -8.79
C THR A 54 4.84 5.22 -8.50
N TRP A 55 4.25 6.05 -9.37
CA TRP A 55 2.84 6.45 -9.25
C TRP A 55 1.90 5.23 -9.22
N TYR A 56 2.09 4.26 -10.11
CA TYR A 56 1.25 3.07 -10.21
C TYR A 56 1.34 2.20 -8.93
N ARG A 57 2.54 2.06 -8.36
CA ARG A 57 2.70 1.43 -7.04
C ARG A 57 1.94 2.17 -5.94
N ARG A 58 1.90 3.50 -5.97
CA ARG A 58 1.13 4.31 -4.99
C ARG A 58 -0.37 4.19 -5.18
N LEU A 59 -0.82 4.14 -6.43
CA LEU A 59 -2.21 3.86 -6.75
C LEU A 59 -2.65 2.53 -6.13
N GLN A 60 -1.85 1.46 -6.28
CA GLN A 60 -2.17 0.13 -5.73
C GLN A 60 -2.18 0.07 -4.19
N VAL A 61 -1.38 0.91 -3.52
CA VAL A 61 -1.38 0.97 -2.04
C VAL A 61 -2.66 1.64 -1.52
N MET A 62 -3.16 2.65 -2.22
CA MET A 62 -4.31 3.43 -1.76
C MET A 62 -5.66 2.87 -2.24
N TRP A 63 -5.70 2.34 -3.46
CA TRP A 63 -6.93 2.06 -4.17
C TRP A 63 -7.07 0.59 -4.46
N HIS A 64 -8.27 0.07 -4.22
CA HIS A 64 -8.62 -1.31 -4.54
C HIS A 64 -10.07 -1.40 -5.03
N PRO A 65 -10.41 -2.46 -5.77
CA PRO A 65 -11.80 -2.77 -6.08
C PRO A 65 -12.62 -2.96 -4.80
N LYS A 66 -13.95 -2.86 -4.93
CA LYS A 66 -14.85 -3.26 -3.85
C LYS A 66 -14.74 -4.76 -3.61
N ASN A 67 -14.42 -5.16 -2.38
CA ASN A 67 -14.44 -6.56 -1.96
C ASN A 67 -15.88 -6.96 -1.66
N ASP A 68 -16.58 -7.51 -2.64
CA ASP A 68 -17.93 -8.03 -2.46
C ASP A 68 -17.93 -9.49 -2.93
N GLU A 69 -17.79 -10.44 -1.99
CA GLU A 69 -17.75 -11.89 -2.25
C GLU A 69 -18.99 -12.41 -2.99
N ASN A 70 -20.06 -11.60 -3.06
CA ASN A 70 -21.34 -11.96 -3.67
C ASN A 70 -21.62 -11.27 -5.02
N ASN A 71 -20.72 -10.41 -5.52
CA ASN A 71 -20.93 -9.63 -6.75
C ASN A 71 -19.77 -9.83 -7.74
N GLU A 72 -19.65 -11.03 -8.30
CA GLU A 72 -18.78 -11.30 -9.45
C GLU A 72 -19.18 -10.49 -10.72
N ASP A 73 -20.36 -9.86 -10.71
CA ASP A 73 -20.99 -9.23 -11.87
C ASP A 73 -20.83 -7.69 -11.97
N GLU A 74 -20.30 -7.00 -10.96
CA GLU A 74 -20.02 -5.56 -11.10
C GLU A 74 -18.73 -5.34 -11.90
N GLU A 75 -18.86 -4.84 -13.14
CA GLU A 75 -17.72 -4.41 -13.96
C GLU A 75 -16.92 -3.33 -13.21
N PHE A 76 -15.81 -3.75 -12.60
CA PHE A 76 -14.78 -2.93 -11.96
C PHE A 76 -14.09 -2.01 -12.98
N THR A 77 -13.97 -2.47 -14.22
CA THR A 77 -13.32 -1.76 -15.32
C THR A 77 -14.31 -1.60 -16.47
N SER A 78 -14.41 -0.40 -17.02
CA SER A 78 -15.11 -0.14 -18.27
C SER A 78 -14.22 0.61 -19.25
N MET A 79 -14.50 0.48 -20.54
CA MET A 79 -13.70 1.12 -21.60
C MET A 79 -14.60 1.70 -22.69
N ILE A 80 -14.30 2.94 -23.09
CA ILE A 80 -14.95 3.62 -24.20
C ILE A 80 -13.87 3.93 -25.24
N ILE A 81 -14.01 3.35 -26.43
CA ILE A 81 -13.09 3.61 -27.53
C ILE A 81 -13.38 5.00 -28.11
N GLU A 82 -12.40 5.90 -28.06
CA GLU A 82 -12.49 7.22 -28.66
C GLU A 82 -12.14 7.17 -30.16
N LYS A 83 -11.10 6.42 -30.50
CA LYS A 83 -10.57 6.37 -31.87
C LYS A 83 -9.86 5.06 -32.16
N ILE A 84 -10.08 4.53 -33.35
CA ILE A 84 -9.32 3.41 -33.92
C ILE A 84 -8.68 3.85 -35.22
N GLU A 85 -7.37 3.65 -35.31
CA GLU A 85 -6.55 3.79 -36.50
C GLU A 85 -5.80 2.47 -36.75
N GLU A 86 -5.12 2.35 -37.90
CA GLU A 86 -4.48 1.09 -38.32
C GLU A 86 -3.46 0.53 -37.31
N ASN A 87 -2.71 1.39 -36.63
CA ASN A 87 -1.68 1.01 -35.66
C ASN A 87 -1.80 1.78 -34.33
N LYS A 88 -2.97 2.38 -34.07
CA LYS A 88 -3.22 3.18 -32.87
C LYS A 88 -4.67 3.08 -32.42
N ILE A 89 -4.89 2.83 -31.14
CA ILE A 89 -6.21 2.88 -30.50
C ILE A 89 -6.12 3.90 -29.37
N ILE A 90 -7.11 4.78 -29.28
CA ILE A 90 -7.27 5.71 -28.16
C ILE A 90 -8.57 5.34 -27.45
N ALA A 91 -8.49 5.10 -26.15
CA ALA A 91 -9.64 4.74 -25.32
C ALA A 91 -9.61 5.46 -23.98
N MET A 92 -10.79 5.73 -23.44
CA MET A 92 -10.98 6.10 -22.05
C MET A 92 -11.27 4.83 -21.25
N VAL A 93 -10.46 4.56 -20.22
CA VAL A 93 -10.63 3.45 -19.29
C VAL A 93 -11.12 4.02 -17.97
N THR A 94 -12.20 3.48 -17.42
CA THR A 94 -12.72 3.88 -16.12
C THR A 94 -12.64 2.71 -15.16
N LEU A 95 -11.94 2.90 -14.03
CA LEU A 95 -11.88 1.97 -12.91
C LEU A 95 -12.78 2.45 -11.77
N LYS A 96 -13.54 1.54 -11.16
CA LYS A 96 -14.37 1.81 -9.97
C LYS A 96 -13.62 1.36 -8.73
N LEU A 97 -13.01 2.30 -8.00
CA LEU A 97 -12.11 2.01 -6.89
C LEU A 97 -12.60 2.63 -5.59
N GLN A 98 -12.28 1.99 -4.46
CA GLN A 98 -12.42 2.53 -3.11
C GLN A 98 -11.03 2.68 -2.47
N MET A 99 -10.94 3.45 -1.38
CA MET A 99 -9.70 3.56 -0.59
C MET A 99 -9.92 3.15 0.85
N GLY A 100 -8.91 2.49 1.42
CA GLY A 100 -8.93 2.10 2.84
C GLY A 100 -10.17 1.27 3.17
N LEU A 101 -10.87 1.64 4.24
CA LEU A 101 -12.10 0.94 4.67
C LEU A 101 -13.38 1.69 4.25
N SER A 102 -13.25 2.69 3.37
CA SER A 102 -14.40 3.47 2.90
C SER A 102 -15.30 2.65 1.98
N GLU A 103 -16.61 2.71 2.20
CA GLU A 103 -17.61 2.14 1.26
C GLU A 103 -17.82 3.02 0.02
N GLN A 104 -17.20 4.20 -0.04
CA GLN A 104 -17.33 5.11 -1.17
C GLN A 104 -16.53 4.62 -2.37
N VAL A 105 -17.24 4.28 -3.45
CA VAL A 105 -16.65 3.93 -4.74
C VAL A 105 -16.52 5.19 -5.61
N LEU A 106 -15.33 5.40 -6.15
CA LEU A 106 -14.96 6.54 -7.00
C LEU A 106 -14.49 6.05 -8.37
N ASN A 107 -14.83 6.82 -9.41
CA ASN A 107 -14.43 6.54 -10.78
C ASN A 107 -13.08 7.17 -11.09
N TRP A 108 -12.13 6.32 -11.47
CA TRP A 108 -10.81 6.69 -11.95
C TRP A 108 -10.76 6.57 -13.47
N ASN A 109 -10.66 7.72 -14.14
CA ASN A 109 -10.61 7.78 -15.59
C ASN A 109 -9.16 7.88 -16.06
N PHE A 110 -8.80 7.10 -17.06
CA PHE A 110 -7.50 7.08 -17.70
C PHE A 110 -7.67 7.17 -19.20
N ARG A 111 -6.93 8.06 -19.85
CA ARG A 111 -6.86 8.07 -21.30
C ARG A 111 -5.66 7.23 -21.73
N VAL A 112 -5.92 6.14 -22.45
CA VAL A 112 -4.89 5.21 -22.91
C VAL A 112 -4.76 5.33 -24.42
N SER A 113 -3.53 5.49 -24.90
CA SER A 113 -3.19 5.25 -26.31
C SER A 113 -2.46 3.93 -26.42
N ALA A 114 -3.09 2.92 -27.00
CA ALA A 114 -2.40 1.71 -27.42
C ALA A 114 -1.82 1.90 -28.83
N VAL A 115 -0.60 1.46 -29.06
CA VAL A 115 0.07 1.52 -30.35
C VAL A 115 0.63 0.15 -30.70
N ARG A 116 0.84 -0.06 -31.99
CA ARG A 116 1.45 -1.28 -32.52
C ARG A 116 2.56 -0.88 -33.47
N ASP A 117 3.72 -1.51 -33.36
CA ASP A 117 4.83 -1.25 -34.27
C ASP A 117 4.57 -1.99 -35.60
N PRO A 118 4.40 -1.27 -36.74
CA PRO A 118 4.15 -1.91 -38.02
C PRO A 118 5.38 -2.63 -38.61
N GLU A 119 6.59 -2.33 -38.11
CA GLU A 119 7.83 -2.95 -38.57
C GLU A 119 8.15 -4.26 -37.80
N ASP A 120 7.42 -4.54 -36.72
CA ASP A 120 7.60 -5.76 -35.94
C ASP A 120 7.04 -6.98 -36.71
N PRO A 121 7.83 -8.05 -36.92
CA PRO A 121 7.35 -9.29 -37.54
C PRO A 121 6.22 -9.99 -36.78
N LYS A 122 6.02 -9.68 -35.49
CA LYS A 122 4.86 -10.07 -34.68
C LYS A 122 4.31 -8.83 -33.97
N PRO A 123 3.51 -8.02 -34.67
CA PRO A 123 3.14 -6.71 -34.17
C PRO A 123 2.15 -6.85 -33.00
N GLU A 124 2.66 -6.67 -31.78
CA GLU A 124 1.91 -6.70 -30.53
C GLU A 124 1.43 -5.28 -30.15
N TRP A 125 0.25 -5.19 -29.54
CA TRP A 125 -0.25 -3.94 -28.99
C TRP A 125 0.41 -3.66 -27.65
N TYR A 126 0.90 -2.44 -27.45
CA TYR A 126 1.41 -1.98 -26.17
C TYR A 126 0.85 -0.59 -25.83
N ILE A 127 0.86 -0.26 -24.54
CA ILE A 127 0.48 1.08 -24.07
C ILE A 127 1.58 2.05 -24.51
N GLY A 128 1.23 2.96 -25.42
CA GLY A 128 2.11 4.04 -25.86
C GLY A 128 2.07 5.23 -24.92
N THR A 129 0.88 5.67 -24.51
CA THR A 129 0.71 6.75 -23.53
C THR A 129 -0.43 6.45 -22.57
N LEU A 130 -0.30 6.93 -21.33
CA LEU A 130 -1.32 6.92 -20.30
C LEU A 130 -1.44 8.34 -19.73
N ASP A 131 -2.59 8.97 -19.93
CA ASP A 131 -2.91 10.26 -19.30
C ASP A 131 -3.85 10.01 -18.12
N VAL A 132 -3.48 10.56 -16.96
CA VAL A 132 -4.28 10.52 -15.73
C VAL A 132 -4.95 11.90 -15.54
N PRO A 133 -6.17 12.13 -16.06
CA PRO A 133 -6.87 13.38 -15.87
C PRO A 133 -7.17 13.67 -14.39
N CYS A 134 -7.09 14.94 -14.01
CA CYS A 134 -7.63 15.39 -12.72
C CYS A 134 -9.14 15.14 -12.69
N ASN A 135 -9.64 14.56 -11.59
CA ASN A 135 -11.07 14.42 -11.39
C ASN A 135 -11.66 15.78 -10.93
N LEU A 136 -12.81 16.17 -11.47
CA LEU A 136 -13.50 17.41 -11.10
C LEU A 136 -14.48 17.20 -9.93
N ASP A 137 -14.89 15.95 -9.68
CA ASP A 137 -15.93 15.60 -8.70
C ASP A 137 -15.38 15.51 -7.28
N TYR A 138 -14.07 15.31 -7.11
CA TYR A 138 -13.42 15.22 -5.80
C TYR A 138 -11.95 15.65 -5.83
N ASN A 139 -11.45 16.03 -4.65
CA ASN A 139 -10.06 16.42 -4.46
C ASN A 139 -9.25 15.20 -3.97
N TYR A 140 -8.32 14.71 -4.79
CA TYR A 140 -7.50 13.52 -4.47
C TYR A 140 -6.75 13.60 -3.15
N LYS A 141 -6.29 14.80 -2.78
CA LYS A 141 -5.53 15.01 -1.54
C LYS A 141 -6.44 14.88 -0.33
N ASP A 142 -7.65 15.46 -0.39
CA ASP A 142 -8.63 15.35 0.68
C ASP A 142 -9.07 13.89 0.89
N GLU A 143 -9.32 13.19 -0.22
CA GLU A 143 -9.74 11.79 -0.20
C GLU A 143 -8.60 10.88 0.28
N SER A 144 -7.37 11.08 -0.21
CA SER A 144 -6.18 10.35 0.26
C SER A 144 -5.91 10.59 1.75
N PHE A 145 -6.02 11.84 2.22
CA PHE A 145 -5.81 12.17 3.63
C PHE A 145 -6.89 11.55 4.52
N ALA A 146 -8.10 11.40 4.00
CA ALA A 146 -9.17 10.74 4.71
C ALA A 146 -8.91 9.24 4.90
N ALA A 147 -8.42 8.58 3.85
CA ALA A 147 -8.21 7.14 3.84
C ALA A 147 -6.86 6.67 4.39
N ILE A 148 -5.81 7.51 4.39
CA ILE A 148 -4.44 7.05 4.67
C ILE A 148 -4.26 6.37 6.03
N ARG A 149 -5.07 6.74 7.02
CA ARG A 149 -5.07 6.13 8.37
C ARG A 149 -5.49 4.67 8.31
N ASP A 150 -6.55 4.42 7.55
CA ASP A 150 -7.11 3.09 7.35
C ASP A 150 -6.13 2.25 6.54
N VAL A 151 -5.59 2.82 5.45
CA VAL A 151 -4.60 2.15 4.61
C VAL A 151 -3.36 1.73 5.40
N ILE A 152 -2.81 2.62 6.24
CA ILE A 152 -1.67 2.30 7.12
C ILE A 152 -2.05 1.22 8.15
N GLY A 153 -3.23 1.34 8.78
CA GLY A 153 -3.68 0.41 9.81
C GLY A 153 -3.96 -1.00 9.26
N THR A 154 -4.65 -1.09 8.12
CA THR A 154 -4.96 -2.34 7.44
C THR A 154 -3.69 -3.00 6.91
N ALA A 155 -2.76 -2.24 6.33
CA ALA A 155 -1.46 -2.77 5.91
C ALA A 155 -0.67 -3.40 7.07
N PHE A 156 -0.72 -2.81 8.27
CA PHE A 156 -0.11 -3.40 9.45
C PHE A 156 -0.74 -4.76 9.79
N VAL A 157 -2.06 -4.87 9.73
CA VAL A 157 -2.80 -6.11 10.03
C VAL A 157 -2.53 -7.18 8.98
N GLU A 158 -2.58 -6.84 7.69
CA GLU A 158 -2.30 -7.74 6.58
C GLU A 158 -0.89 -8.33 6.66
N GLU A 159 0.12 -7.47 6.84
CA GLU A 159 1.51 -7.91 7.01
C GLU A 159 1.61 -8.84 8.22
N LEU A 160 0.98 -8.49 9.35
CA LEU A 160 1.03 -9.28 10.58
C LEU A 160 0.39 -10.66 10.45
N VAL A 161 -0.76 -10.77 9.77
CA VAL A 161 -1.49 -12.03 9.58
C VAL A 161 -0.81 -12.92 8.55
N ALA A 162 -0.12 -12.34 7.56
CA ALA A 162 0.65 -13.08 6.57
C ALA A 162 1.95 -13.72 7.11
N LEU A 163 2.39 -13.35 8.32
CA LEU A 163 3.63 -13.90 8.89
C LEU A 163 3.46 -15.36 9.34
N PRO A 164 4.43 -16.23 9.00
CA PRO A 164 4.35 -17.64 9.36
C PRO A 164 4.48 -17.84 10.88
N ASP A 165 3.86 -18.91 11.37
CA ASP A 165 4.03 -19.34 12.75
C ASP A 165 5.39 -20.02 13.00
N PRO A 166 6.07 -19.73 14.13
CA PRO A 166 5.68 -18.78 15.16
C PRO A 166 5.85 -17.33 14.67
N THR A 167 4.78 -16.53 14.75
CA THR A 167 4.75 -15.15 14.22
C THR A 167 5.98 -14.36 14.69
N LEU A 168 6.87 -14.06 13.74
CA LEU A 168 8.00 -13.18 13.96
C LEU A 168 7.53 -11.74 13.90
N TRP A 169 6.62 -11.34 14.79
CA TRP A 169 5.91 -10.06 14.73
C TRP A 169 6.84 -8.83 14.62
N TYR A 170 8.12 -8.96 14.94
CA TYR A 170 9.12 -7.93 14.69
C TYR A 170 9.33 -7.60 13.20
N SER A 171 9.06 -8.49 12.25
CA SER A 171 9.12 -8.16 10.83
C SER A 171 7.98 -7.23 10.41
N THR A 172 6.91 -7.11 11.21
CA THR A 172 5.75 -6.29 10.83
C THR A 172 6.11 -4.85 10.52
N ILE A 173 7.10 -4.24 11.17
CA ILE A 173 7.51 -2.86 10.84
C ILE A 173 7.88 -2.64 9.36
N GLN A 174 8.13 -3.72 8.61
CA GLN A 174 8.38 -3.66 7.18
C GLN A 174 7.17 -3.14 6.39
N PHE A 175 5.94 -3.28 6.92
CA PHE A 175 4.74 -2.65 6.33
C PHE A 175 4.94 -1.14 6.16
N ALA A 176 5.74 -0.48 7.01
CA ALA A 176 5.95 0.96 6.89
C ALA A 176 6.76 1.32 5.63
N ASN A 177 7.56 0.39 5.09
CA ASN A 177 8.43 0.65 3.94
C ASN A 177 7.64 1.02 2.68
N GLN A 178 6.45 0.45 2.49
CA GLN A 178 5.59 0.83 1.36
C GLN A 178 5.06 2.25 1.47
N PHE A 179 5.10 2.89 2.65
CA PHE A 179 4.70 4.28 2.82
C PHE A 179 5.87 5.25 2.84
N MET A 180 7.12 4.81 2.69
CA MET A 180 8.31 5.68 2.74
C MET A 180 8.80 6.03 1.33
N LYS A 181 9.22 7.30 1.14
CA LYS A 181 9.82 7.76 -0.12
C LYS A 181 11.29 7.37 -0.23
N HIS A 182 11.99 7.35 0.89
CA HIS A 182 13.39 6.97 1.01
C HIS A 182 13.57 6.00 2.19
N GLY A 183 14.46 5.02 2.03
CA GLY A 183 14.65 3.92 2.99
C GLY A 183 14.85 4.35 4.44
N THR A 184 14.44 3.46 5.33
CA THR A 184 14.35 3.48 6.81
C THR A 184 14.95 4.69 7.54
N ARG A 185 14.10 5.39 8.33
CA ARG A 185 14.51 6.36 9.35
C ARG A 185 14.32 5.82 10.78
N THR A 186 14.95 6.52 11.72
CA THR A 186 15.06 6.20 13.15
C THR A 186 13.70 5.97 13.81
N PHE A 187 13.63 4.95 14.65
CA PHE A 187 12.44 4.66 15.45
C PHE A 187 12.62 5.36 16.78
N GLU A 188 11.73 6.28 17.11
CA GLU A 188 11.75 6.85 18.44
C GLU A 188 10.99 5.90 19.39
N TYR A 189 11.66 5.43 20.44
CA TYR A 189 11.13 4.51 21.44
C TYR A 189 11.45 4.93 22.87
N CYS A 190 10.56 4.59 23.81
CA CYS A 190 10.83 4.76 25.22
C CYS A 190 11.52 3.53 25.82
N ASP A 191 12.80 3.68 26.14
CA ASP A 191 13.51 2.66 26.93
C ASP A 191 12.91 2.53 28.35
N HIS A 192 13.27 1.49 29.11
CA HIS A 192 12.86 1.22 30.52
C HIS A 192 13.02 2.41 31.48
N ARG A 193 13.77 3.45 31.07
CA ARG A 193 14.01 4.70 31.80
C ARG A 193 13.03 5.83 31.43
N LYS A 194 12.06 5.60 30.54
CA LYS A 194 11.13 6.61 29.98
C LYS A 194 11.83 7.78 29.27
N THR A 195 13.10 7.63 28.92
CA THR A 195 13.81 8.56 28.04
C THR A 195 13.55 8.13 26.61
N THR A 196 12.89 8.99 25.84
CA THR A 196 12.73 8.77 24.42
C THR A 196 14.09 8.81 23.75
N ALA A 197 14.43 7.75 23.01
CA ALA A 197 15.69 7.64 22.30
C ALA A 197 15.43 7.12 20.89
N ASN A 198 16.25 7.59 19.95
CA ASN A 198 16.32 6.98 18.62
C ASN A 198 16.93 5.59 18.77
N VAL A 199 16.11 4.58 18.56
CA VAL A 199 16.52 3.18 18.52
C VAL A 199 16.43 2.66 17.10
N THR A 200 17.23 1.66 16.80
CA THR A 200 17.02 0.84 15.62
C THR A 200 15.79 -0.05 15.82
N ALA A 201 15.17 -0.46 14.71
CA ALA A 201 14.20 -1.53 14.69
C ALA A 201 14.64 -2.73 15.56
N PHE A 202 15.87 -3.19 15.37
CA PHE A 202 16.45 -4.31 16.09
C PHE A 202 16.43 -4.12 17.62
N GLU A 203 16.85 -2.96 18.11
CA GLU A 203 16.87 -2.65 19.55
C GLU A 203 15.47 -2.62 20.17
N TYR A 204 14.50 -2.01 19.48
CA TYR A 204 13.09 -2.04 19.87
C TYR A 204 12.57 -3.48 20.03
N PHE A 205 12.95 -4.38 19.12
CA PHE A 205 12.54 -5.78 19.16
C PHE A 205 13.21 -6.59 20.26
N VAL A 206 14.51 -6.40 20.46
CA VAL A 206 15.25 -7.06 21.54
C VAL A 206 14.59 -6.72 22.88
N PHE A 207 14.21 -5.45 23.09
CA PHE A 207 13.50 -5.03 24.28
C PHE A 207 12.15 -5.74 24.44
N GLN A 208 11.27 -5.66 23.43
CA GLN A 208 9.94 -6.27 23.52
C GLN A 208 9.97 -7.79 23.72
N ARG A 209 10.90 -8.49 23.07
CA ARG A 209 11.06 -9.94 23.20
C ARG A 209 11.61 -10.33 24.57
N ASN A 210 12.67 -9.67 25.02
CA ASN A 210 13.44 -10.11 26.19
C ASN A 210 12.98 -9.47 27.50
N VAL A 211 12.37 -8.28 27.43
CA VAL A 211 11.89 -7.53 28.61
C VAL A 211 10.39 -7.68 28.78
N LEU A 212 9.60 -7.44 27.72
CA LEU A 212 8.14 -7.49 27.79
C LEU A 212 7.56 -8.88 27.47
N HIS A 213 8.35 -9.75 26.85
CA HIS A 213 7.97 -11.09 26.40
C HIS A 213 6.73 -11.09 25.49
N ILE A 214 6.62 -10.10 24.59
CA ILE A 214 5.52 -10.00 23.62
C ILE A 214 5.47 -11.23 22.72
N LYS A 215 4.30 -11.86 22.64
CA LYS A 215 4.02 -13.04 21.82
C LYS A 215 3.26 -12.71 20.54
N LYS A 216 2.26 -11.83 20.63
CA LYS A 216 1.46 -11.40 19.47
C LYS A 216 0.77 -10.07 19.73
N PHE A 217 0.36 -9.41 18.65
CA PHE A 217 -0.69 -8.39 18.71
C PHE A 217 -2.06 -9.09 18.68
N THR A 218 -3.06 -8.47 19.26
CA THR A 218 -4.40 -9.05 19.34
C THR A 218 -5.47 -8.11 18.88
N LYS A 219 -5.24 -6.80 18.99
CA LYS A 219 -6.23 -5.79 18.60
C LYS A 219 -5.56 -4.56 18.01
N TYR A 220 -6.33 -3.80 17.25
CA TYR A 220 -5.93 -2.50 16.73
C TYR A 220 -7.09 -1.51 16.80
N TRP A 221 -6.77 -0.23 16.74
CA TRP A 221 -7.75 0.85 16.69
C TRP A 221 -7.21 1.98 15.83
N ILE A 222 -7.99 2.42 14.86
CA ILE A 222 -7.68 3.55 13.99
C ILE A 222 -8.47 4.77 14.46
N ASP A 223 -7.79 5.92 14.49
CA ASP A 223 -8.40 7.17 14.87
C ASP A 223 -9.24 7.76 13.71
N HIS A 224 -10.56 7.62 13.80
CA HIS A 224 -11.52 8.13 12.81
C HIS A 224 -12.10 9.51 13.18
N ARG A 225 -11.46 10.26 14.09
CA ARG A 225 -11.91 11.63 14.39
C ARG A 225 -11.94 12.49 13.13
N GLU A 226 -12.94 13.37 13.05
CA GLU A 226 -13.24 14.18 11.87
C GLU A 226 -12.01 14.93 11.34
N ILE A 227 -11.89 14.92 10.02
CA ILE A 227 -10.72 15.36 9.28
C ILE A 227 -11.02 16.72 8.69
N LYS A 228 -10.20 17.72 9.00
CA LYS A 228 -10.38 19.06 8.44
C LYS A 228 -10.04 19.06 6.95
N LYS A 229 -10.97 19.53 6.12
CA LYS A 229 -10.74 19.88 4.72
C LYS A 229 -10.48 21.40 4.60
N PRO A 230 -9.61 21.87 3.70
CA PRO A 230 -8.76 21.06 2.81
C PRO A 230 -7.62 20.38 3.59
N ALA A 231 -7.17 19.24 3.08
CA ALA A 231 -6.11 18.44 3.67
C ALA A 231 -4.76 19.19 3.64
N PRO A 232 -4.00 19.15 4.74
CA PRO A 232 -2.72 19.85 4.83
C PRO A 232 -1.62 19.11 4.05
N ASP A 233 -0.55 19.82 3.67
CA ASP A 233 0.63 19.18 3.05
C ASP A 233 1.34 18.24 4.02
N THR A 234 1.25 18.50 5.33
CA THR A 234 1.82 17.66 6.38
C THR A 234 0.81 17.43 7.50
N ALA A 235 0.84 16.23 8.08
CA ALA A 235 -0.01 15.86 9.19
C ALA A 235 0.62 14.73 10.00
N THR A 236 0.10 14.50 11.20
CA THR A 236 0.39 13.30 11.98
C THR A 236 -0.85 12.44 12.02
N VAL A 237 -0.74 11.18 11.61
CA VAL A 237 -1.78 10.17 11.82
C VAL A 237 -1.32 9.17 12.86
N SER A 238 -2.27 8.54 13.55
CA SER A 238 -1.95 7.59 14.60
C SER A 238 -2.96 6.45 14.67
N PHE A 239 -2.47 5.29 15.04
CA PHE A 239 -3.30 4.16 15.43
C PHE A 239 -2.73 3.51 16.69
N ARG A 240 -3.53 2.66 17.32
CA ARG A 240 -3.17 1.96 18.54
C ARG A 240 -3.24 0.47 18.31
N THR A 241 -2.38 -0.29 18.98
CA THR A 241 -2.47 -1.75 19.01
C THR A 241 -2.37 -2.29 20.41
N ILE A 242 -3.01 -3.44 20.65
CA ILE A 242 -2.86 -4.21 21.88
C ILE A 242 -1.98 -5.43 21.60
N SER A 243 -0.97 -5.63 22.43
CA SER A 243 -0.09 -6.80 22.39
C SER A 243 -0.12 -7.57 23.71
N ILE A 244 0.08 -8.88 23.64
CA ILE A 244 0.12 -9.75 24.81
C ILE A 244 1.55 -10.23 25.06
N GLY A 245 2.07 -9.92 26.24
CA GLY A 245 3.29 -10.51 26.79
C GLY A 245 3.02 -11.68 27.72
N VAL A 246 3.84 -12.74 27.64
CA VAL A 246 3.68 -13.96 28.44
C VAL A 246 4.96 -14.25 29.22
N ARG A 247 4.87 -14.27 30.55
CA ARG A 247 5.98 -14.65 31.45
C ARG A 247 5.53 -15.74 32.41
N GLY A 248 5.87 -16.98 32.11
CA GLY A 248 5.29 -18.15 32.78
C GLY A 248 3.79 -18.22 32.49
N GLU A 249 2.98 -18.36 33.54
CA GLU A 249 1.51 -18.38 33.43
C GLU A 249 0.88 -16.99 33.33
N LYS A 250 1.65 -15.92 33.59
CA LYS A 250 1.14 -14.56 33.61
C LYS A 250 1.06 -13.97 32.20
N LYS A 251 -0.15 -13.64 31.77
CA LYS A 251 -0.43 -12.82 30.58
C LYS A 251 -0.53 -11.34 30.98
N THR A 252 0.06 -10.45 30.19
CA THR A 252 -0.03 -9.00 30.38
C THR A 252 -0.32 -8.34 29.05
N GLU A 253 -1.34 -7.48 29.02
CA GLU A 253 -1.66 -6.66 27.86
C GLU A 253 -0.86 -5.34 27.90
N TYR A 254 -0.40 -4.94 26.72
CA TYR A 254 0.29 -3.68 26.50
C TYR A 254 -0.40 -2.94 25.36
N GLU A 255 -0.76 -1.70 25.62
CA GLU A 255 -1.17 -0.77 24.58
C GLU A 255 0.07 -0.10 23.98
N ASN A 256 0.09 -0.05 22.66
CA ASN A 256 1.15 0.50 21.84
C ASN A 256 0.55 1.63 21.01
N PHE A 257 1.16 2.81 21.05
CA PHE A 257 0.72 3.95 20.25
C PHE A 257 1.71 4.19 19.11
N TRP A 258 1.18 4.27 17.91
CA TRP A 258 1.94 4.47 16.68
C TRP A 258 1.59 5.85 16.12
N LYS A 259 2.60 6.65 15.80
CA LYS A 259 2.45 7.94 15.11
C LYS A 259 3.23 7.90 13.82
N PHE A 260 2.65 8.50 12.79
CA PHE A 260 3.25 8.64 11.48
C PHE A 260 3.13 10.09 11.08
N ASP A 261 4.26 10.76 10.94
CA ASP A 261 4.30 12.07 10.32
C ASP A 261 4.32 11.85 8.81
N ILE A 262 3.29 12.37 8.15
CA ILE A 262 3.06 12.19 6.72
C ILE A 262 3.20 13.52 5.97
N ARG A 263 3.69 13.44 4.73
CA ARG A 263 3.82 14.56 3.80
C ARG A 263 3.24 14.20 2.43
N TRP A 264 2.46 15.10 1.88
CA TRP A 264 1.91 15.03 0.53
C TRP A 264 3.00 15.18 -0.52
N ASP A 265 2.97 14.28 -1.51
CA ASP A 265 3.73 14.40 -2.74
C ASP A 265 2.79 14.74 -3.89
N GLU A 266 2.98 15.92 -4.49
CA GLU A 266 2.11 16.41 -5.56
C GLU A 266 2.26 15.61 -6.86
N MET A 267 3.47 15.12 -7.16
CA MET A 267 3.74 14.42 -8.41
C MET A 267 3.16 13.01 -8.39
N GLU A 268 3.31 12.32 -7.27
CA GLU A 268 2.82 10.95 -7.11
C GLU A 268 1.41 10.89 -6.52
N GLN A 269 0.86 12.03 -6.12
CA GLN A 269 -0.46 12.18 -5.50
C GLN A 269 -0.65 11.24 -4.29
N PHE A 270 0.34 11.22 -3.40
CA PHE A 270 0.41 10.26 -2.29
C PHE A 270 0.96 10.89 -1.01
N TYR A 271 0.46 10.46 0.15
CA TYR A 271 1.02 10.84 1.45
C TYR A 271 2.11 9.86 1.88
N TYR A 272 3.35 10.33 1.88
CA TYR A 272 4.49 9.58 2.37
C TYR A 272 4.69 9.74 3.86
N VAL A 273 4.99 8.65 4.55
CA VAL A 273 5.51 8.64 5.92
C VAL A 273 6.95 9.15 5.92
N GLU A 274 7.17 10.28 6.59
CA GLU A 274 8.50 10.86 6.82
C GLU A 274 9.15 10.31 8.09
N GLU A 275 8.35 10.05 9.11
CA GLU A 275 8.80 9.57 10.41
C GLU A 275 7.74 8.66 11.04
N MET A 276 8.19 7.58 11.69
CA MET A 276 7.34 6.69 12.47
C MET A 276 7.84 6.65 13.92
N ILE A 277 6.96 7.01 14.85
CA ILE A 277 7.25 7.07 16.28
C ILE A 277 6.39 6.01 16.98
N ILE A 278 7.02 5.16 17.77
CA ILE A 278 6.33 4.14 18.55
C ILE A 278 6.50 4.48 20.02
N THR A 279 5.43 4.98 20.64
CA THR A 279 5.53 5.49 22.02
C THR A 279 5.64 4.36 23.03
N CYS A 280 5.88 4.73 24.30
CA CYS A 280 6.05 3.79 25.40
C CYS A 280 4.88 2.82 25.51
N HIS A 281 5.16 1.55 25.84
CA HIS A 281 4.10 0.61 26.17
C HIS A 281 3.37 1.04 27.45
N HIS A 282 2.06 1.16 27.35
CA HIS A 282 1.21 1.34 28.50
C HIS A 282 0.67 -0.02 28.90
N LYS A 283 1.16 -0.53 30.04
CA LYS A 283 0.61 -1.78 30.61
C LYS A 283 -0.87 -1.56 30.91
N GLN A 284 -1.71 -2.34 30.26
CA GLN A 284 -3.14 -2.33 30.48
C GLN A 284 -3.46 -3.16 31.73
N ILE A 285 -4.24 -2.58 32.64
CA ILE A 285 -4.71 -3.24 33.86
C ILE A 285 -6.21 -3.48 33.68
N ASP A 286 -6.61 -4.74 33.71
CA ASP A 286 -8.01 -5.20 33.69
C ASP A 286 -8.83 -4.81 32.44
N GLY A 287 -8.20 -4.73 31.25
CA GLY A 287 -8.91 -4.44 29.99
C GLY A 287 -9.58 -3.06 29.96
N LYS A 288 -9.18 -2.15 30.86
CA LYS A 288 -9.69 -0.78 30.92
C LYS A 288 -8.99 0.08 29.88
N TYR A 289 -9.47 -0.02 28.65
CA TYR A 289 -9.10 0.89 27.58
C TYR A 289 -9.57 2.32 27.88
N GLU A 290 -8.94 3.30 27.24
CA GLU A 290 -9.38 4.70 27.34
C GLU A 290 -10.85 4.81 26.94
N LYS A 291 -11.63 5.59 27.71
CA LYS A 291 -13.08 5.67 27.54
C LYS A 291 -13.44 6.19 26.15
N GLY A 292 -14.21 5.41 25.39
CA GLY A 292 -14.62 5.78 24.02
C GLY A 292 -13.76 5.17 22.91
N ILE A 293 -12.82 4.28 23.24
CA ILE A 293 -12.04 3.51 22.27
C ILE A 293 -12.58 2.08 22.20
N GLU A 294 -13.01 1.67 21.02
CA GLU A 294 -13.40 0.29 20.72
C GLU A 294 -12.36 -0.34 19.79
N TYR A 295 -11.59 -1.28 20.32
CA TYR A 295 -10.57 -1.97 19.55
C TYR A 295 -11.18 -3.07 18.69
N ILE A 296 -10.67 -3.20 17.47
CA ILE A 296 -10.99 -4.27 16.54
C ILE A 296 -10.04 -5.45 16.81
N ASP A 297 -10.59 -6.65 16.97
CA ASP A 297 -9.80 -7.88 17.13
C ASP A 297 -9.08 -8.23 15.81
N ILE A 298 -7.83 -8.67 15.92
CA ILE A 298 -7.04 -9.15 14.78
C ILE A 298 -7.37 -10.62 14.58
N ASP A 299 -8.01 -10.92 13.45
CA ASP A 299 -8.26 -12.28 13.02
C ASP A 299 -7.02 -12.86 12.33
N TYR A 300 -6.48 -13.93 12.88
CA TYR A 300 -5.33 -14.65 12.33
C TYR A 300 -5.75 -15.83 11.43
N GLY A 301 -7.05 -16.03 11.17
CA GLY A 301 -7.57 -17.10 10.32
C GLY A 301 -7.47 -18.50 10.92
N TYR A 302 -7.05 -18.64 12.19
CA TYR A 302 -7.00 -19.92 12.88
C TYR A 302 -8.30 -20.18 13.63
N GLY A 303 -9.24 -20.83 12.94
CA GLY A 303 -10.26 -21.65 13.60
C GLY A 303 -9.67 -22.99 14.03
N GLY A 304 -9.67 -23.27 15.33
CA GLY A 304 -9.55 -24.63 15.89
C GLY A 304 -8.15 -25.12 16.20
#